data_AF-A0AAD8W5F9-F1
#
_entry.id   AF-A0AAD8W5F9-F1
#
_cell.length_a   1.000
_cell.length_b   1.000
_cell.length_c   1.000
_cell.angle_alpha   90.00
_cell.angle_beta   90.00
_cell.angle_gamma   90.00
#
_symmetry.space_group_name_H-M   'P 1'
#
loop_
_entity.id
_entity.type
_entity.pdbx_description
1 polymer ?
#
loop_
_entity_poly.entity_id
_entity_poly.type
_entity_poly.pdbx_seq_one_letter_code
_entity_poly.pdbx_strand_id
1 'polypeptide(L)'
;MASREVLMLEAPPAEAAGVPWRAPPDAETVDALPYIDGDYGDPAVKREVDRLVEEEMRRAHRKPASAVPMALEKFKTTHKKQGFYMVHCWDKLKEAAKWMVVYAAYHEAVKNGTATLVIDGEDEDSGQKALPPRPRGHKATKAGLTREASALALSQTLEKIMVESQAVLAKRDEKSSLEKEGSIAIYLNLTKEAIEVQRMDAEAKKADAEAKMLDAKARRMDAEAKIRAEDTRIMLADLATMDDDTRPGS
;
A
#
# COMPACT_ATOMS: atom_id res chain seq x y z
N MET A 1 -38.30 47.27 19.31
CA MET A 1 -37.55 46.28 18.52
C MET A 1 -37.06 45.24 19.50
N ALA A 2 -37.70 44.07 19.51
CA ALA A 2 -37.44 43.02 20.50
C ALA A 2 -36.68 41.87 19.83
N SER A 3 -35.66 41.42 20.55
CA SER A 3 -34.58 40.52 20.21
C SER A 3 -35.03 39.17 19.62
N ARG A 4 -34.34 38.71 18.58
CA ARG A 4 -34.27 37.29 18.24
C ARG A 4 -32.85 36.82 18.44
N GLU A 5 -32.56 36.44 19.68
CA GLU A 5 -31.40 35.62 20.01
C GLU A 5 -31.57 34.28 19.31
N VAL A 6 -30.61 33.93 18.44
CA VAL A 6 -30.51 32.63 17.78
C VAL A 6 -30.00 31.65 18.84
N LEU A 7 -30.88 30.75 19.31
CA LEU A 7 -30.49 29.61 20.14
C LEU A 7 -29.56 28.70 19.32
N MET A 8 -28.25 28.87 19.52
CA MET A 8 -27.24 27.92 19.11
C MET A 8 -27.39 26.68 20.00
N LEU A 9 -28.13 25.68 19.51
CA LEU A 9 -28.20 24.38 20.15
C LEU A 9 -26.87 23.66 19.90
N GLU A 10 -26.03 23.66 20.93
CA GLU A 10 -24.74 22.98 20.97
C GLU A 10 -24.94 21.49 20.70
N ALA A 11 -24.30 20.97 19.64
CA ALA A 11 -24.38 19.55 19.30
C ALA A 11 -23.67 18.71 20.37
N PRO A 12 -24.25 17.61 20.86
CA PRO A 12 -23.59 16.77 21.85
C PRO A 12 -22.31 16.17 21.27
N PRO A 13 -21.25 15.99 22.09
CA PRO A 13 -19.97 15.47 21.63
C PRO A 13 -20.15 14.11 20.95
N ALA A 14 -19.41 13.90 19.86
CA ALA A 14 -19.50 12.76 18.94
C ALA A 14 -19.08 11.40 19.54
N GLU A 15 -19.27 11.19 20.84
CA GLU A 15 -18.97 9.97 21.57
C GLU A 15 -20.21 9.46 22.29
N ALA A 16 -21.22 9.08 21.51
CA ALA A 16 -22.28 8.20 21.95
C ALA A 16 -22.24 6.94 21.09
N ALA A 17 -21.27 6.08 21.39
CA ALA A 17 -21.32 4.67 21.04
C ALA A 17 -22.59 4.08 21.68
N GLY A 18 -23.62 3.85 20.87
CA GLY A 18 -24.87 3.26 21.36
C GLY A 18 -26.15 3.69 20.64
N VAL A 19 -26.11 4.01 19.34
CA VAL A 19 -27.34 4.19 18.58
C VAL A 19 -27.96 2.79 18.33
N PRO A 20 -29.18 2.51 18.82
CA PRO A 20 -29.78 1.16 18.79
C PRO A 20 -30.11 0.65 17.37
N TRP A 21 -29.94 1.47 16.35
CA TRP A 21 -30.21 1.15 14.94
C TRP A 21 -28.97 0.70 14.16
N ARG A 22 -27.76 0.71 14.75
CA ARG A 22 -26.57 0.14 14.11
C ARG A 22 -26.44 -1.34 14.45
N ALA A 23 -26.50 -2.17 13.43
CA ALA A 23 -26.24 -3.60 13.56
C ALA A 23 -24.78 -3.85 14.01
N PRO A 24 -24.52 -4.91 14.81
CA PRO A 24 -23.17 -5.31 15.19
C PRO A 24 -22.29 -5.59 13.96
N PRO A 25 -20.96 -5.42 14.05
CA PRO A 25 -20.03 -5.56 12.93
C PRO A 25 -19.96 -6.97 12.31
N ASP A 26 -20.47 -8.00 12.99
CA ASP A 26 -20.51 -9.41 12.53
C ASP A 26 -21.93 -9.86 12.08
N ALA A 27 -22.91 -8.96 12.01
CA ALA A 27 -24.19 -9.29 11.41
C ALA A 27 -24.01 -9.38 9.89
N GLU A 28 -24.19 -10.59 9.33
CA GLU A 28 -24.28 -10.82 7.90
C GLU A 28 -25.29 -9.82 7.33
N THR A 29 -24.82 -8.81 6.60
CA THR A 29 -25.66 -7.73 6.09
C THR A 29 -26.64 -8.34 5.10
N VAL A 30 -27.86 -8.59 5.56
CA VAL A 30 -28.92 -9.14 4.71
C VAL A 30 -29.31 -8.06 3.72
N ASP A 31 -28.77 -8.17 2.50
CA ASP A 31 -29.08 -7.28 1.39
C ASP A 31 -30.46 -7.63 0.82
N ALA A 32 -31.49 -7.14 1.48
CA ALA A 32 -32.87 -7.24 1.03
C ALA A 32 -33.43 -5.83 0.91
N LEU A 33 -33.00 -5.10 -0.13
CA LEU A 33 -33.42 -3.72 -0.37
C LEU A 33 -34.76 -3.70 -1.12
N PRO A 34 -35.88 -3.31 -0.48
CA PRO A 34 -37.22 -3.41 -1.08
C PRO A 34 -37.44 -2.51 -2.30
N TYR A 35 -36.54 -1.55 -2.53
CA TYR A 35 -36.68 -0.50 -3.55
C TYR A 35 -35.66 -0.62 -4.69
N ILE A 36 -34.66 -1.48 -4.56
CA ILE A 36 -33.66 -1.72 -5.62
C ILE A 36 -34.10 -2.88 -6.50
N ASP A 37 -34.63 -3.92 -5.87
CA ASP A 37 -35.12 -5.10 -6.58
C ASP A 37 -36.61 -4.94 -6.90
N GLY A 38 -36.91 -4.42 -8.10
CA GLY A 38 -38.28 -4.14 -8.57
C GLY A 38 -39.21 -5.37 -8.65
N ASP A 39 -38.65 -6.58 -8.54
CA ASP A 39 -39.35 -7.84 -8.75
C ASP A 39 -39.91 -8.46 -7.44
N TYR A 40 -39.58 -7.90 -6.26
CA TYR A 40 -40.15 -8.37 -4.97
C TYR A 40 -41.67 -8.14 -4.86
N GLY A 41 -42.23 -7.25 -5.68
CA GLY A 41 -43.66 -7.00 -5.75
C GLY A 41 -44.46 -8.09 -6.48
N ASP A 42 -43.81 -9.05 -7.15
CA ASP A 42 -44.50 -10.10 -7.89
C ASP A 42 -45.13 -11.15 -6.94
N PRO A 43 -46.46 -11.35 -6.94
CA PRO A 43 -47.13 -12.37 -6.15
C PRO A 43 -46.72 -13.81 -6.51
N ALA A 44 -46.04 -14.06 -7.63
CA ALA A 44 -45.45 -15.35 -7.95
C ALA A 44 -44.21 -15.66 -7.09
N VAL A 45 -43.32 -14.68 -6.90
CA VAL A 45 -42.09 -14.83 -6.11
C VAL A 45 -42.42 -15.15 -4.65
N LYS A 46 -43.38 -14.42 -4.07
CA LYS A 46 -43.85 -14.67 -2.71
C LYS A 46 -44.36 -16.11 -2.50
N ARG A 47 -45.16 -16.62 -3.45
CA ARG A 47 -45.71 -17.98 -3.36
C ARG A 47 -44.63 -19.06 -3.39
N GLU A 48 -43.58 -18.85 -4.18
CA GLU A 48 -42.47 -19.81 -4.24
C GLU A 48 -41.60 -19.75 -2.97
N VAL A 49 -41.35 -18.56 -2.45
CA VAL A 49 -40.62 -18.38 -1.17
C VAL A 49 -41.39 -19.04 -0.02
N ASP A 50 -42.70 -18.79 0.09
CA ASP A 50 -43.55 -19.39 1.13
C ASP A 50 -43.53 -20.93 1.04
N ARG A 51 -43.56 -21.50 -0.18
CA ARG A 51 -43.45 -22.94 -0.41
C ARG A 51 -42.13 -23.51 0.10
N LEU A 52 -41.01 -22.84 -0.17
CA LEU A 52 -39.67 -23.27 0.24
C LEU A 52 -39.49 -23.20 1.76
N VAL A 53 -40.00 -22.14 2.40
CA VAL A 53 -39.96 -21.99 3.86
C VAL A 53 -40.75 -23.10 4.54
N GLU A 54 -41.94 -23.44 4.04
CA GLU A 54 -42.74 -24.52 4.61
C GLU A 54 -42.07 -25.89 4.43
N GLU A 55 -41.39 -26.12 3.30
CA GLU A 55 -40.63 -27.33 3.05
C GLU A 55 -39.44 -27.48 4.01
N GLU A 56 -38.74 -26.38 4.31
CA GLU A 56 -37.64 -26.35 5.29
C GLU A 56 -38.13 -26.49 6.73
N MET A 57 -39.24 -25.83 7.10
CA MET A 57 -39.85 -26.00 8.42
C MET A 57 -40.29 -27.45 8.67
N ARG A 58 -40.75 -28.15 7.63
CA ARG A 58 -41.07 -29.58 7.70
C ARG A 58 -39.81 -30.42 7.94
N ARG A 59 -38.69 -30.10 7.29
CA ARG A 59 -37.39 -30.78 7.47
C ARG A 59 -36.74 -30.49 8.82
N ALA A 60 -36.98 -29.31 9.39
CA ALA A 60 -36.35 -28.83 10.62
C ALA A 60 -36.90 -29.42 11.94
N HIS A 61 -37.79 -30.43 11.90
CA HIS A 61 -38.33 -31.12 13.10
C HIS A 61 -37.31 -31.93 13.94
N ARG A 62 -36.01 -31.58 13.92
CA ARG A 62 -35.02 -32.13 14.85
C ARG A 62 -35.15 -31.48 16.24
N LYS A 63 -36.01 -32.10 17.06
CA LYS A 63 -36.14 -32.13 18.53
C LYS A 63 -35.66 -30.91 19.35
N PRO A 64 -36.55 -30.22 20.09
CA PRO A 64 -36.14 -29.26 21.11
C PRO A 64 -35.52 -29.95 22.34
N ALA A 65 -34.48 -29.31 22.86
CA ALA A 65 -33.83 -29.47 24.15
C ALA A 65 -34.56 -30.31 25.23
N SER A 66 -34.02 -31.47 25.59
CA SER A 66 -34.38 -32.19 26.83
C SER A 66 -33.16 -32.77 27.57
N ALA A 67 -32.00 -32.12 27.47
CA ALA A 67 -30.76 -32.60 28.10
C ALA A 67 -30.75 -32.40 29.63
N VAL A 68 -31.43 -31.37 30.13
CA VAL A 68 -31.42 -30.99 31.56
C VAL A 68 -32.16 -32.00 32.46
N PRO A 69 -33.42 -32.40 32.19
CA PRO A 69 -34.13 -33.34 33.05
C PRO A 69 -33.49 -34.73 33.05
N MET A 70 -32.99 -35.18 31.88
CA MET A 70 -32.34 -36.49 31.75
C MET A 70 -30.97 -36.54 32.45
N ALA A 71 -30.24 -35.42 32.50
CA ALA A 71 -28.99 -35.31 33.25
C ALA A 71 -29.23 -35.30 34.77
N LEU A 72 -30.29 -34.64 35.23
CA LEU A 72 -30.63 -34.57 36.66
C LEU A 72 -31.05 -35.94 37.21
N GLU A 73 -31.82 -36.72 36.46
CA GLU A 73 -32.20 -38.08 36.86
C GLU A 73 -31.00 -39.04 36.87
N LYS A 74 -30.10 -38.94 35.88
CA LYS A 74 -28.83 -39.69 35.89
C LYS A 74 -27.92 -39.31 37.07
N PHE A 75 -27.94 -38.05 37.51
CA PHE A 75 -27.20 -37.62 38.69
C PHE A 75 -27.77 -38.25 39.96
N LYS A 76 -29.09 -38.20 40.16
CA LYS A 76 -29.76 -38.78 41.34
C LYS A 76 -29.52 -40.28 41.47
N THR A 77 -29.55 -41.03 40.36
CA THR A 77 -29.28 -42.47 40.35
C THR A 77 -27.83 -42.78 40.68
N THR A 78 -26.89 -42.00 40.16
CA THR A 78 -25.45 -42.16 40.40
C THR A 78 -25.06 -41.78 41.85
N HIS A 79 -25.79 -40.85 42.48
CA HIS A 79 -25.48 -40.33 43.82
C HIS A 79 -26.44 -40.81 44.92
N LYS A 80 -27.00 -42.03 44.80
CA LYS A 80 -27.84 -42.67 45.84
C LYS A 80 -28.98 -41.78 46.37
N LYS A 81 -29.67 -41.04 45.49
CA LYS A 81 -30.74 -40.09 45.83
C LYS A 81 -30.35 -38.95 46.78
N GLN A 82 -29.06 -38.71 47.02
CA GLN A 82 -28.65 -37.48 47.71
C GLN A 82 -29.05 -36.28 46.85
N GLY A 83 -29.67 -35.27 47.48
CA GLY A 83 -30.03 -34.04 46.79
C GLY A 83 -28.79 -33.42 46.13
N PHE A 84 -28.99 -32.73 45.01
CA PHE A 84 -27.93 -31.94 44.38
C PHE A 84 -27.54 -30.79 45.32
N TYR A 85 -26.61 -31.04 46.23
CA TYR A 85 -26.10 -30.04 47.14
C TYR A 85 -24.77 -29.54 46.58
N MET A 86 -24.70 -28.23 46.30
CA MET A 86 -23.52 -27.59 45.68
C MET A 86 -22.22 -27.90 46.42
N VAL A 87 -22.28 -28.10 47.75
CA VAL A 87 -21.11 -28.44 48.58
C VAL A 87 -20.61 -29.87 48.32
N HIS A 88 -21.49 -30.84 48.02
CA HIS A 88 -21.08 -32.21 47.67
C HIS A 88 -20.34 -32.27 46.33
N CYS A 89 -20.79 -31.47 45.35
CA CYS A 89 -20.10 -31.33 44.07
C CYS A 89 -18.75 -30.64 44.23
N TRP A 90 -18.69 -29.62 45.10
CA TRP A 90 -17.46 -28.91 45.42
C TRP A 90 -16.40 -29.81 46.06
N ASP A 91 -16.79 -30.67 47.01
CA ASP A 91 -15.87 -31.62 47.65
C ASP A 91 -15.20 -32.58 46.66
N LYS A 92 -15.88 -32.91 45.55
CA LYS A 92 -15.32 -33.74 44.48
C LYS A 92 -14.55 -32.93 43.43
N LEU A 93 -14.93 -31.68 43.20
CA LEU A 93 -14.30 -30.81 42.21
C LEU A 93 -12.99 -30.22 42.73
N LYS A 94 -12.88 -29.93 44.02
CA LYS A 94 -11.69 -29.33 44.64
C LYS A 94 -10.45 -30.21 44.55
N GLU A 95 -10.62 -31.53 44.50
CA GLU A 95 -9.53 -32.51 44.40
C GLU A 95 -9.13 -32.83 42.95
N ALA A 96 -9.91 -32.36 41.96
CA ALA A 96 -9.60 -32.63 40.56
C ALA A 96 -8.41 -31.75 40.09
N ALA A 97 -7.41 -32.39 39.49
CA ALA A 97 -6.16 -31.74 39.06
C ALA A 97 -6.37 -30.47 38.21
N LYS A 98 -7.39 -30.45 37.35
CA LYS A 98 -7.73 -29.28 36.51
C LYS A 98 -8.17 -28.04 37.31
N TRP A 99 -8.71 -28.22 38.52
CA TRP A 99 -9.21 -27.13 39.36
C TRP A 99 -8.22 -26.73 40.46
N MET A 100 -7.29 -27.61 40.83
CA MET A 100 -6.27 -27.35 41.87
C MET A 100 -5.45 -26.09 41.59
N VAL A 101 -4.97 -25.91 40.35
CA VAL A 101 -4.14 -24.75 39.97
C VAL A 101 -4.94 -23.45 40.05
N VAL A 102 -6.19 -23.48 39.59
CA VAL A 102 -7.10 -22.32 39.61
C VAL A 102 -7.48 -21.97 41.05
N TYR A 103 -7.72 -22.98 41.88
CA TYR A 103 -8.11 -22.78 43.28
C TYR A 103 -6.95 -22.29 44.15
N ALA A 104 -5.73 -22.80 43.92
CA ALA A 104 -4.53 -22.31 44.60
C ALA A 104 -4.27 -20.83 44.27
N ALA A 105 -4.33 -20.47 42.99
CA ALA A 105 -4.18 -19.08 42.56
C ALA A 105 -5.30 -18.16 43.08
N TYR A 106 -6.54 -18.66 43.17
CA TYR A 106 -7.64 -17.94 43.80
C TYR A 106 -7.38 -17.68 45.29
N HIS A 107 -6.98 -18.70 46.04
CA HIS A 107 -6.63 -18.55 47.46
C HIS A 107 -5.48 -17.57 47.66
N GLU A 108 -4.50 -17.57 46.75
CA GLU A 108 -3.37 -16.64 46.79
C GLU A 108 -3.79 -15.21 46.45
N ALA A 109 -4.67 -15.02 45.45
CA ALA A 109 -5.25 -13.70 45.13
C ALA A 109 -6.13 -13.16 46.27
N VAL A 110 -6.90 -14.02 46.94
CA VAL A 110 -7.72 -13.64 48.11
C VAL A 110 -6.83 -13.20 49.27
N LYS A 111 -5.72 -13.92 49.53
CA LYS A 111 -4.73 -13.53 50.56
C LYS A 111 -4.05 -12.20 50.25
N ASN A 112 -3.83 -11.92 48.97
CA ASN A 112 -3.19 -10.69 48.50
C ASN A 112 -4.16 -9.52 48.29
N GLY A 113 -5.46 -9.71 48.57
CA GLY A 113 -6.48 -8.67 48.44
C GLY A 113 -6.86 -8.31 47.00
N THR A 114 -6.48 -9.12 46.01
CA THR A 114 -6.63 -8.87 44.57
C THR A 114 -7.64 -9.79 43.89
N ALA A 115 -8.47 -10.51 44.64
CA ALA A 115 -9.41 -11.47 44.09
C ALA A 115 -10.62 -10.81 43.42
N THR A 116 -10.54 -10.57 42.11
CA THR A 116 -11.69 -10.22 41.26
C THR A 116 -12.08 -11.43 40.42
N LEU A 117 -13.29 -11.94 40.59
CA LEU A 117 -13.80 -13.12 39.88
C LEU A 117 -14.11 -12.74 38.42
N VAL A 118 -13.18 -13.01 37.50
CA VAL A 118 -13.43 -12.87 36.05
C VAL A 118 -14.39 -14.00 35.64
N ILE A 119 -15.67 -13.66 35.50
CA ILE A 119 -16.72 -14.56 35.02
C ILE A 119 -16.88 -14.28 33.53
N ASP A 120 -16.33 -15.21 32.74
CA ASP A 120 -16.41 -15.30 31.29
C ASP A 120 -15.81 -14.09 30.56
N GLY A 121 -14.75 -14.37 29.80
CA GLY A 121 -13.85 -13.36 29.28
C GLY A 121 -14.55 -12.34 28.39
N GLU A 122 -14.36 -11.08 28.75
CA GLU A 122 -14.13 -9.93 27.88
C GLU A 122 -13.65 -8.84 28.83
N ASP A 123 -12.34 -8.57 28.80
CA ASP A 123 -11.69 -7.30 29.15
C ASP A 123 -10.20 -7.52 28.88
N GLU A 124 -9.79 -7.24 27.65
CA GLU A 124 -8.42 -6.81 27.41
C GLU A 124 -8.24 -5.44 28.06
N ASP A 125 -7.05 -5.22 28.63
CA ASP A 125 -6.58 -3.95 29.17
C ASP A 125 -6.99 -3.59 30.61
N SER A 126 -6.45 -4.34 31.57
CA SER A 126 -5.89 -3.68 32.74
C SER A 126 -4.71 -4.49 33.25
N GLY A 127 -3.56 -3.84 33.48
CA GLY A 127 -2.33 -4.45 33.98
C GLY A 127 -2.39 -5.03 35.41
N GLN A 128 -3.53 -5.58 35.82
CA GLN A 128 -3.71 -6.27 37.08
C GLN A 128 -3.55 -7.78 36.84
N LYS A 129 -2.81 -8.45 37.74
CA LYS A 129 -2.53 -9.89 37.68
C LYS A 129 -3.85 -10.68 37.61
N ALA A 130 -4.27 -11.01 36.40
CA ALA A 130 -5.46 -11.80 36.14
C ALA A 130 -5.29 -13.19 36.75
N LEU A 131 -6.34 -13.66 37.43
CA LEU A 131 -6.44 -15.05 37.86
C LEU A 131 -6.25 -15.99 36.66
N PRO A 132 -5.69 -17.20 36.87
CA PRO A 132 -5.53 -18.14 35.78
C PRO A 132 -6.90 -18.45 35.16
N PRO A 133 -6.98 -18.45 33.81
CA PRO A 133 -8.24 -18.64 33.11
C PRO A 133 -8.87 -19.98 33.47
N ARG A 134 -10.22 -20.00 33.53
CA ARG A 134 -10.97 -21.22 33.84
C ARG A 134 -10.57 -22.36 32.88
N PRO A 135 -10.47 -23.61 33.35
CA PRO A 135 -10.08 -24.73 32.50
C PRO A 135 -11.11 -24.90 31.38
N ARG A 136 -10.66 -24.78 30.12
CA ARG A 136 -11.53 -24.84 28.94
C ARG A 136 -12.27 -26.19 28.88
N GLY A 137 -13.57 -26.13 28.57
CA GLY A 137 -14.41 -27.31 28.40
C GLY A 137 -14.05 -28.10 27.13
N HIS A 138 -14.27 -29.41 27.16
CA HIS A 138 -13.89 -30.34 26.07
C HIS A 138 -14.50 -30.00 24.69
N LYS A 139 -15.60 -29.23 24.64
CA LYS A 139 -16.22 -28.80 23.36
C LYS A 139 -15.72 -27.45 22.85
N ALA A 140 -15.14 -26.62 23.72
CA ALA A 140 -14.57 -25.32 23.34
C ALA A 140 -13.21 -25.46 22.65
N THR A 141 -12.50 -26.56 22.90
CA THR A 141 -11.15 -26.80 22.36
C THR A 141 -11.14 -27.00 20.84
N LYS A 142 -12.13 -27.68 20.26
CA LYS A 142 -12.13 -27.95 18.81
C LYS A 142 -12.36 -26.68 17.97
N ALA A 143 -13.32 -25.84 18.36
CA ALA A 143 -13.61 -24.60 17.65
C ALA A 143 -12.49 -23.56 17.81
N GLY A 144 -11.84 -23.51 18.98
CA GLY A 144 -10.67 -22.66 19.22
C GLY A 144 -9.49 -23.03 18.33
N LEU A 145 -9.14 -24.33 18.26
CA LEU A 145 -8.03 -24.82 17.42
C LEU A 145 -8.25 -24.54 15.93
N THR A 146 -9.48 -24.66 15.43
CA THR A 146 -9.80 -24.32 14.02
C THR A 146 -9.72 -22.83 13.74
N ARG A 147 -10.12 -21.98 14.71
CA ARG A 147 -10.05 -20.52 14.59
C ARG A 147 -8.60 -20.03 14.64
N GLU A 148 -7.78 -20.58 15.53
CA GLU A 148 -6.34 -20.29 15.63
C GLU A 148 -5.59 -20.71 14.35
N ALA A 149 -5.88 -21.89 13.81
CA ALA A 149 -5.29 -22.33 12.54
C ALA A 149 -5.67 -21.40 11.37
N SER A 150 -6.92 -20.94 11.33
CA SER A 150 -7.40 -20.00 10.30
C SER A 150 -6.75 -18.61 10.45
N ALA A 151 -6.54 -18.16 11.70
CA ALA A 151 -5.87 -16.89 11.98
C ALA A 151 -4.39 -16.91 11.56
N LEU A 152 -3.67 -18.02 11.80
CA LEU A 152 -2.29 -18.19 11.34
C LEU A 152 -2.18 -18.26 9.81
N ALA A 153 -3.14 -18.92 9.14
CA ALA A 153 -3.18 -18.96 7.69
C ALA A 153 -3.39 -17.55 7.08
N LEU A 154 -4.27 -16.75 7.69
CA LEU A 154 -4.48 -15.37 7.29
C LEU A 154 -3.23 -14.51 7.52
N SER A 155 -2.57 -14.65 8.67
CA SER A 155 -1.37 -13.87 8.98
C SER A 155 -0.23 -14.16 8.00
N GLN A 156 0.00 -15.44 7.68
CA GLN A 156 0.98 -15.85 6.67
C GLN A 156 0.65 -15.31 5.28
N THR A 157 -0.64 -15.28 4.92
CA THR A 157 -1.08 -14.72 3.65
C THR A 157 -0.83 -13.21 3.58
N LEU A 158 -1.12 -12.49 4.66
CA LEU A 158 -0.84 -11.04 4.75
C LEU A 158 0.65 -10.75 4.69
N GLU A 159 1.48 -11.52 5.39
CA GLU A 159 2.94 -11.37 5.37
C GLU A 159 3.49 -11.56 3.95
N LYS A 160 3.00 -12.58 3.24
CA LYS A 160 3.34 -12.81 1.82
C LYS A 160 2.95 -11.62 0.94
N ILE A 161 1.74 -11.08 1.10
CA ILE A 161 1.28 -9.90 0.35
C ILE A 161 2.16 -8.69 0.63
N MET A 162 2.58 -8.48 1.88
CA MET A 162 3.45 -7.36 2.24
C MET A 162 4.83 -7.48 1.58
N VAL A 163 5.43 -8.67 1.58
CA VAL A 163 6.73 -8.92 0.93
C VAL A 163 6.62 -8.75 -0.58
N GLU A 164 5.58 -9.30 -1.20
CA GLU A 164 5.35 -9.15 -2.65
C GLU A 164 5.12 -7.69 -3.04
N SER A 165 4.33 -6.95 -2.23
CA SER A 165 4.09 -5.53 -2.43
C SER A 165 5.38 -4.71 -2.34
N GLN A 166 6.21 -4.94 -1.32
CA GLN A 166 7.51 -4.28 -1.18
C GLN A 166 8.44 -4.59 -2.37
N ALA A 167 8.47 -5.84 -2.82
CA ALA A 167 9.27 -6.24 -3.98
C ALA A 167 8.81 -5.56 -5.28
N VAL A 168 7.49 -5.38 -5.47
CA VAL A 168 6.94 -4.66 -6.64
C VAL A 168 7.32 -3.19 -6.60
N LEU A 169 7.24 -2.54 -5.43
CA LEU A 169 7.64 -1.14 -5.26
C LEU A 169 9.14 -0.95 -5.55
N ALA A 170 10.00 -1.81 -5.02
CA ALA A 170 11.44 -1.76 -5.28
C ALA A 170 11.77 -1.88 -6.78
N LYS A 171 11.11 -2.81 -7.49
CA LYS A 171 11.27 -2.97 -8.95
C LYS A 171 10.81 -1.74 -9.73
N ARG A 172 9.74 -1.08 -9.27
CA ARG A 172 9.23 0.15 -9.89
C ARG A 172 10.23 1.30 -9.72
N ASP A 173 10.82 1.43 -8.53
CA ASP A 173 11.79 2.48 -8.23
C ASP A 173 13.10 2.26 -9.00
N GLU A 174 13.59 1.02 -9.08
CA GLU A 174 14.75 0.66 -9.91
C GLU A 174 14.51 1.00 -11.38
N LYS A 175 13.35 0.61 -11.93
CA LYS A 175 12.96 0.96 -13.31
C LYS A 175 12.92 2.48 -13.51
N SER A 176 12.34 3.22 -12.57
CA SER A 176 12.27 4.69 -12.62
C SER A 176 13.66 5.32 -12.57
N SER A 177 14.59 4.77 -11.78
CA SER A 177 15.99 5.23 -11.75
C SER A 177 16.67 5.02 -13.08
N LEU A 178 16.57 3.81 -13.66
CA LEU A 178 17.17 3.48 -14.94
C LEU A 178 16.64 4.35 -16.10
N GLU A 179 15.33 4.64 -16.11
CA GLU A 179 14.73 5.55 -17.10
C GLU A 179 15.28 6.99 -16.97
N LYS A 180 15.46 7.48 -15.75
CA LYS A 180 16.05 8.80 -15.49
C LYS A 180 17.53 8.83 -15.87
N GLU A 181 18.30 7.80 -15.52
CA GLU A 181 19.71 7.67 -15.89
C GLU A 181 19.88 7.61 -17.42
N GLY A 182 19.04 6.83 -18.11
CA GLY A 182 18.99 6.80 -19.57
C GLY A 182 18.67 8.17 -20.18
N SER A 183 17.69 8.87 -19.61
CA SER A 183 17.33 10.23 -20.05
C SER A 183 18.47 11.23 -19.86
N ILE A 184 19.16 11.17 -18.71
CA ILE A 184 20.33 12.01 -18.42
C ILE A 184 21.48 11.67 -19.37
N ALA A 185 21.72 10.39 -19.66
CA ALA A 185 22.77 9.97 -20.59
C ALA A 185 22.51 10.49 -22.01
N ILE A 186 21.26 10.45 -22.48
CA ILE A 186 20.88 11.01 -23.79
C ILE A 186 21.14 12.52 -23.81
N TYR A 187 20.72 13.24 -22.78
CA TYR A 187 20.95 14.69 -22.69
C TYR A 187 22.45 15.03 -22.70
N LEU A 188 23.25 14.31 -21.91
CA LEU A 188 24.71 14.52 -21.87
C LEU A 188 25.36 14.23 -23.23
N ASN A 189 24.95 13.19 -23.95
CA ASN A 189 25.47 12.92 -25.29
C ASN A 189 25.09 14.02 -26.28
N LEU A 190 23.83 14.46 -26.27
CA LEU A 190 23.38 15.55 -27.15
C LEU A 190 24.15 16.85 -26.89
N THR A 191 24.41 17.19 -25.62
CA THR A 191 25.20 18.37 -25.27
C THR A 191 26.66 18.25 -25.73
N LYS A 192 27.28 17.07 -25.61
CA LYS A 192 28.63 16.82 -26.13
C LYS A 192 28.68 16.98 -27.65
N GLU A 193 27.74 16.38 -28.37
CA GLU A 193 27.65 16.50 -29.82
C GLU A 193 27.44 17.95 -30.26
N ALA A 194 26.59 18.71 -29.58
CA ALA A 194 26.39 20.13 -29.88
C ALA A 194 27.68 20.96 -29.69
N ILE A 195 28.46 20.69 -28.63
CA ILE A 195 29.75 21.34 -28.39
C ILE A 195 30.75 20.97 -29.49
N GLU A 196 30.80 19.69 -29.90
CA GLU A 196 31.68 19.21 -30.96
C GLU A 196 31.34 19.88 -32.30
N VAL A 197 30.06 19.96 -32.66
CA VAL A 197 29.61 20.65 -33.89
C VAL A 197 30.00 22.12 -33.86
N GLN A 198 29.79 22.82 -32.74
CA GLN A 198 30.21 24.23 -32.63
C GLN A 198 31.73 24.40 -32.79
N ARG A 199 32.52 23.47 -32.26
CA ARG A 199 33.98 23.46 -32.42
C ARG A 199 34.37 23.26 -33.89
N MET A 200 33.78 22.29 -34.56
CA MET A 200 34.01 22.02 -35.98
C MET A 200 33.62 23.22 -36.85
N ASP A 201 32.49 23.87 -36.57
CA ASP A 201 32.06 25.07 -37.29
C ASP A 201 33.03 26.25 -37.08
N ALA A 202 33.56 26.41 -35.87
CA ALA A 202 34.55 27.44 -35.58
C ALA A 202 35.88 27.18 -36.31
N GLU A 203 36.32 25.93 -36.34
CA GLU A 203 37.51 25.50 -37.10
C GLU A 203 37.32 25.71 -38.61
N ALA A 204 36.16 25.36 -39.16
CA ALA A 204 35.84 25.57 -40.56
C ALA A 204 35.83 27.07 -40.94
N LYS A 205 35.24 27.93 -40.09
CA LYS A 205 35.28 29.39 -40.29
C LYS A 205 36.70 29.93 -40.26
N LYS A 206 37.55 29.41 -39.37
CA LYS A 206 38.96 29.81 -39.29
C LYS A 206 39.72 29.39 -40.56
N ALA A 207 39.51 28.17 -41.04
CA ALA A 207 40.13 27.67 -42.27
C ALA A 207 39.68 28.48 -43.52
N ASP A 208 38.40 28.83 -43.63
CA ASP A 208 37.89 29.69 -44.70
C ASP A 208 38.50 31.10 -44.66
N ALA A 209 38.64 31.68 -43.47
CA ALA A 209 39.32 32.97 -43.31
C ALA A 209 40.81 32.90 -43.71
N GLU A 210 41.51 31.83 -43.34
CA GLU A 210 42.90 31.61 -43.72
C GLU A 210 43.05 31.43 -45.25
N ALA A 211 42.17 30.66 -45.87
CA ALA A 211 42.15 30.48 -47.33
C ALA A 211 41.93 31.81 -48.07
N LYS A 212 41.01 32.66 -47.59
CA LYS A 212 40.79 34.01 -48.14
C LYS A 212 42.02 34.91 -47.97
N MET A 213 42.71 34.82 -46.84
CA MET A 213 43.95 35.58 -46.61
C MET A 213 45.08 35.13 -47.54
N LEU A 214 45.21 33.82 -47.78
CA LEU A 214 46.19 33.26 -48.72
C LEU A 214 45.88 33.67 -50.16
N ASP A 215 44.62 33.60 -50.59
CA ASP A 215 44.19 34.06 -51.91
C ASP A 215 44.45 35.56 -52.10
N ALA A 216 44.10 36.40 -51.11
CA ALA A 216 44.39 37.82 -51.14
C ALA A 216 45.89 38.12 -51.21
N LYS A 217 46.72 37.35 -50.48
CA LYS A 217 48.18 37.47 -50.55
C LYS A 217 48.72 37.06 -51.92
N ALA A 218 48.21 35.98 -52.50
CA ALA A 218 48.60 35.54 -53.84
C ALA A 218 48.28 36.60 -54.90
N ARG A 219 47.09 37.22 -54.83
CA ARG A 219 46.69 38.32 -55.73
C ARG A 219 47.61 39.54 -55.60
N ARG A 220 48.03 39.90 -54.39
CA ARG A 220 49.00 40.99 -54.17
C ARG A 220 50.35 40.68 -54.79
N MET A 221 50.86 39.46 -54.58
CA MET A 221 52.13 39.01 -55.16
C MET A 221 52.09 39.03 -56.70
N ASP A 222 51.00 38.57 -57.31
CA ASP A 222 50.82 38.61 -58.77
C ASP A 222 50.75 40.05 -59.31
N ALA A 223 50.05 40.94 -58.62
CA ALA A 223 50.01 42.37 -58.97
C ALA A 223 51.39 43.03 -58.87
N GLU A 224 52.14 42.77 -57.80
CA GLU A 224 53.51 43.26 -57.62
C GLU A 224 54.47 42.71 -58.68
N ALA A 225 54.31 41.44 -59.07
CA ALA A 225 55.10 40.83 -60.13
C ALA A 225 54.82 41.49 -61.49
N LYS A 226 53.55 41.81 -61.79
CA LYS A 226 53.16 42.54 -62.99
C LYS A 226 53.72 43.97 -63.02
N ILE A 227 53.66 44.69 -61.91
CA ILE A 227 54.25 46.03 -61.80
C ILE A 227 55.75 45.96 -62.04
N ARG A 228 56.45 45.02 -61.37
CA ARG A 228 57.90 44.83 -61.56
C ARG A 228 58.26 44.46 -63.01
N ALA A 229 57.46 43.62 -63.67
CA ALA A 229 57.67 43.27 -65.07
C ALA A 229 57.51 44.49 -66.00
N GLU A 230 56.50 45.32 -65.76
CA GLU A 230 56.31 46.56 -66.53
C GLU A 230 57.44 47.56 -66.28
N ASP A 231 57.88 47.75 -65.04
CA ASP A 231 59.05 48.59 -64.73
C ASP A 231 60.30 48.12 -65.50
N THR A 232 60.55 46.80 -65.54
CA THR A 232 61.68 46.26 -66.32
C THR A 232 61.51 46.48 -67.82
N ARG A 233 60.28 46.44 -68.35
CA ARG A 233 59.98 46.71 -69.74
C ARG A 233 60.25 48.17 -70.10
N ILE A 234 59.82 49.11 -69.26
CA ILE A 234 60.05 50.55 -69.44
C ILE A 234 61.56 50.82 -69.43
N MET A 235 62.31 50.30 -68.45
CA MET A 235 63.76 50.47 -68.40
C MET A 235 64.48 49.95 -69.66
N LEU A 236 64.06 48.81 -70.20
CA LEU A 236 64.62 48.26 -71.44
C LEU A 236 64.27 49.10 -72.67
N ALA A 237 63.06 49.67 -72.73
CA ALA A 237 62.66 50.57 -73.81
C ALA A 237 63.45 51.88 -73.77
N ASP A 238 63.63 52.48 -72.58
CA ASP A 238 64.41 53.70 -72.40
C ASP A 238 65.87 53.49 -72.85
N LEU A 239 66.49 52.36 -72.48
CA LEU A 239 67.84 52.00 -72.94
C LEU A 239 67.91 51.89 -74.47
N ALA A 240 66.91 51.28 -75.12
CA ALA A 240 66.87 51.16 -76.57
C ALA A 240 66.71 52.52 -77.28
N THR A 241 65.99 53.48 -76.68
CA THR A 241 65.87 54.84 -77.24
C THR A 241 67.15 55.66 -77.11
N MET A 242 67.93 55.47 -76.04
CA MET A 242 69.21 56.15 -75.87
C MET A 242 70.28 55.70 -76.89
N ASP A 243 70.20 54.46 -77.37
CA ASP A 243 71.10 53.94 -78.42
C ASP A 243 70.75 54.47 -79.83
N ASP A 244 69.51 54.91 -80.09
CA ASP A 244 69.10 55.46 -81.40
C ASP A 244 69.50 56.95 -81.54
N ASP A 245 69.47 57.72 -80.45
CA ASP A 245 69.97 59.11 -80.40
C ASP A 245 71.50 59.23 -80.53
N THR A 246 72.24 58.14 -80.33
CA THR A 246 73.70 58.09 -80.52
C THR A 246 74.12 57.56 -81.90
N ARG A 247 73.17 57.29 -82.79
CA ARG A 247 73.44 56.88 -84.18
C ARG A 247 73.64 58.13 -85.06
N PRO A 248 74.85 58.43 -85.54
CA PRO A 248 75.05 59.56 -86.45
C PRO A 248 74.34 59.25 -87.78
N GLY A 249 73.48 60.17 -88.21
CA GLY A 249 72.86 60.16 -89.54
C GLY A 249 73.92 60.17 -90.65
N SER A 250 73.50 59.66 -91.82
CA SER A 250 74.21 59.75 -93.10
C SER A 250 74.88 61.08 -93.37
#